data_AF-E7ABD6-F1
#
_entry.id   AF-E7ABD6-F1
#
_cell.length_a   1.000
_cell.length_b   1.000
_cell.length_c   1.000
_cell.angle_alpha   90.00
_cell.angle_beta   90.00
_cell.angle_gamma   90.00
#
_symmetry.space_group_name_H-M   'P 1'
#
loop_
_entity.id
_entity.type
_entity.pdbx_description
1 polymer ?
#
loop_
_entity_poly.entity_id
_entity_poly.type
_entity_poly.pdbx_seq_one_letter_code
_entity_poly.pdbx_strand_id
1 'polypeptide(L)'
;MLFKTFAINHNDTKKTQVKSIEIQVNMPCFGYLLNFLNANFTSFELLEFQNISGKYAKTLYRLLKQRRSTGVPPKREWGEFRELMGISEKVKLIRVIEYEILKPAIKELSKLPHFDHLCYKKLKTKGMGNRITHIQFYFQPITKTKKEQEQAQHDLRIIAWHFINLNNLRSFLLLIVCNPLQKVTSF
;
A
#
# COMPACT_ATOMS: atom_id res chain seq x y z
N MET A 1 -15.62 8.85 22.72
CA MET A 1 -15.76 7.76 21.73
C MET A 1 -16.35 8.29 20.43
N LEU A 2 -15.99 7.68 19.29
CA LEU A 2 -16.48 8.06 17.95
C LEU A 2 -17.99 7.84 17.81
N PHE A 3 -18.48 6.69 18.28
CA PHE A 3 -19.90 6.35 18.28
C PHE A 3 -20.48 6.58 19.67
N LYS A 4 -21.65 7.23 19.73
CA LYS A 4 -22.36 7.52 20.98
C LYS A 4 -23.29 6.38 21.37
N THR A 5 -23.97 5.80 20.39
CA THR A 5 -24.93 4.71 20.56
C THR A 5 -24.80 3.73 19.38
N PHE A 6 -25.10 2.46 19.63
CA PHE A 6 -25.27 1.46 18.59
C PHE A 6 -26.39 0.49 18.99
N ALA A 7 -27.11 -0.02 17.99
CA ALA A 7 -28.13 -1.05 18.16
C ALA A 7 -27.96 -2.11 17.06
N ILE A 8 -28.16 -3.39 17.41
CA ILE A 8 -28.09 -4.50 16.47
C ILE A 8 -29.50 -5.11 16.39
N ASN A 9 -30.13 -4.92 15.25
CA ASN A 9 -31.45 -5.46 14.96
C ASN A 9 -31.32 -6.85 14.38
N HIS A 10 -32.18 -7.76 14.82
CA HIS A 10 -32.16 -9.16 14.40
C HIS A 10 -33.49 -9.50 13.72
N ASN A 11 -33.46 -10.47 12.81
CA ASN A 11 -34.68 -10.95 12.14
C ASN A 11 -35.54 -11.81 13.07
N ASP A 12 -34.93 -12.41 14.09
CA ASP A 12 -35.54 -13.38 14.99
C ASP A 12 -35.37 -12.98 16.46
N THR A 13 -36.29 -13.43 17.30
CA THR A 13 -36.22 -13.23 18.76
C THR A 13 -35.04 -13.96 19.40
N LYS A 14 -34.55 -15.03 18.77
CA LYS A 14 -33.39 -15.81 19.21
C LYS A 14 -32.05 -15.14 18.88
N LYS A 15 -32.06 -14.02 18.16
CA LYS A 15 -30.86 -13.25 17.79
C LYS A 15 -29.81 -14.07 17.02
N THR A 16 -30.24 -14.98 16.15
CA THR A 16 -29.33 -15.80 15.35
C THR A 16 -28.98 -15.16 14.02
N GLN A 17 -29.85 -14.27 13.50
CA GLN A 17 -29.64 -13.62 12.21
C GLN A 17 -29.68 -12.10 12.35
N VAL A 18 -28.51 -11.46 12.18
CA VAL A 18 -28.37 -10.01 12.18
C VAL A 18 -29.08 -9.44 10.94
N LYS A 19 -29.97 -8.49 11.16
CA LYS A 19 -30.71 -7.78 10.11
C LYS A 19 -30.01 -6.48 9.74
N SER A 20 -29.76 -5.63 10.73
CA SER A 20 -29.14 -4.32 10.52
C SER A 20 -28.41 -3.87 11.78
N ILE A 21 -27.46 -2.97 11.59
CA ILE A 21 -26.75 -2.30 12.68
C ILE A 21 -27.02 -0.81 12.52
N GLU A 22 -27.56 -0.20 13.56
CA GLU A 22 -27.74 1.24 13.66
C GLU A 22 -26.62 1.82 14.52
N ILE A 23 -25.98 2.88 14.03
CA ILE A 23 -24.84 3.50 14.70
C ILE A 23 -25.02 5.01 14.64
N GLN A 24 -24.91 5.68 15.78
CA GLN A 24 -24.91 7.14 15.85
C GLN A 24 -23.49 7.66 16.07
N VAL A 25 -23.00 8.46 15.12
CA VAL A 25 -21.77 9.23 15.31
C VAL A 25 -22.00 10.31 16.35
N ASN A 26 -21.03 10.52 17.23
CA ASN A 26 -21.04 11.64 18.16
C ASN A 26 -20.81 12.95 17.39
N MET A 27 -21.91 13.52 16.87
CA MET A 27 -21.91 14.68 15.98
C MET A 27 -21.20 15.92 16.53
N PRO A 28 -21.37 16.31 17.80
CA PRO A 28 -20.65 17.46 18.36
C PRO A 28 -19.12 17.35 18.26
N CYS A 29 -18.55 16.15 18.40
CA CYS A 29 -17.10 15.96 18.39
C CYS A 29 -16.58 15.50 17.02
N PHE A 30 -17.36 14.71 16.28
CA PHE A 30 -16.89 13.96 15.10
C PHE A 30 -17.73 14.19 13.84
N GLY A 31 -18.73 15.07 13.86
CA GLY A 31 -19.57 15.36 12.69
C GLY A 31 -18.75 15.83 11.48
N TYR A 32 -17.58 16.43 11.73
CA TYR A 32 -16.66 16.86 10.67
C TYR A 32 -16.17 15.70 9.78
N LEU A 33 -16.09 14.47 10.31
CA LEU A 33 -15.66 13.29 9.55
C LEU A 33 -16.64 12.92 8.43
N LEU A 34 -17.92 13.25 8.59
CA LEU A 34 -18.97 12.94 7.61
C LEU A 34 -19.35 14.14 6.75
N ASN A 35 -19.24 15.35 7.30
CA ASN A 35 -19.71 16.56 6.63
C ASN A 35 -18.65 17.25 5.78
N PHE A 36 -17.35 16.94 5.96
CA PHE A 36 -16.25 17.55 5.22
C PHE A 36 -15.39 16.53 4.46
N LEU A 37 -16.03 15.59 3.75
CA LEU A 37 -15.36 14.51 3.02
C LEU A 37 -14.37 14.99 1.95
N ASN A 38 -14.52 16.23 1.47
CA ASN A 38 -13.66 16.85 0.45
C ASN A 38 -12.40 17.52 1.04
N ALA A 39 -12.19 17.49 2.35
CA ALA A 39 -11.04 18.06 3.02
C ALA A 39 -9.81 17.11 2.94
N ASN A 40 -9.06 16.99 4.04
CA ASN A 40 -7.81 16.21 4.11
C ASN A 40 -8.02 14.68 4.22
N PHE A 41 -8.97 14.13 3.45
CA PHE A 41 -9.28 12.71 3.45
C PHE A 41 -8.62 11.99 2.28
N THR A 42 -8.29 10.71 2.50
CA THR A 42 -7.88 9.81 1.42
C THR A 42 -9.10 9.03 0.95
N SER A 43 -9.48 9.21 -0.32
CA SER A 43 -10.49 8.39 -0.97
C SER A 43 -9.83 7.25 -1.74
N PHE A 44 -10.42 6.07 -1.66
CA PHE A 44 -10.04 4.90 -2.44
C PHE A 44 -11.27 4.03 -2.68
N GLU A 45 -11.19 3.15 -3.67
CA GLU A 45 -12.32 2.35 -4.11
C GLU A 45 -12.55 1.20 -3.13
N LEU A 46 -13.79 1.07 -2.64
CA LEU A 46 -14.14 0.04 -1.67
C LEU A 46 -13.97 -1.36 -2.26
N LEU A 47 -14.33 -1.54 -3.54
CA LEU A 47 -14.22 -2.82 -4.23
C LEU A 47 -12.76 -3.29 -4.33
N GLU A 48 -11.84 -2.39 -4.72
CA GLU A 48 -10.40 -2.66 -4.71
C GLU A 48 -9.95 -3.10 -3.30
N PHE A 49 -10.35 -2.35 -2.27
CA PHE A 49 -9.92 -2.60 -0.89
C PHE A 49 -10.47 -3.92 -0.31
N GLN A 50 -11.70 -4.28 -0.65
CA GLN A 50 -12.33 -5.54 -0.23
C GLN A 50 -11.63 -6.75 -0.85
N ASN A 51 -11.18 -6.63 -2.09
CA ASN A 51 -10.49 -7.71 -2.81
C ASN A 51 -9.06 -7.95 -2.33
N ILE A 52 -8.47 -7.01 -1.60
CA ILE A 52 -7.20 -7.24 -0.91
C ILE A 52 -7.49 -8.13 0.31
N SER A 53 -6.75 -9.22 0.45
CA SER A 53 -6.88 -10.16 1.56
C SER A 53 -5.80 -9.94 2.63
N GLY A 54 -4.57 -9.64 2.21
CA GLY A 54 -3.43 -9.51 3.12
C GLY A 54 -3.55 -8.32 4.07
N LYS A 55 -3.38 -8.55 5.38
CA LYS A 55 -3.36 -7.49 6.41
C LYS A 55 -2.38 -6.37 6.04
N TYR A 56 -1.14 -6.73 5.74
CA TYR A 56 -0.10 -5.77 5.38
C TYR A 56 -0.32 -5.16 3.99
N ALA A 57 -0.92 -5.91 3.05
CA ALA A 57 -1.29 -5.39 1.75
C ALA A 57 -2.36 -4.27 1.87
N LYS A 58 -3.38 -4.46 2.71
CA LYS A 58 -4.39 -3.42 3.02
C LYS A 58 -3.76 -2.17 3.62
N THR A 59 -2.87 -2.37 4.60
CA THR A 59 -2.18 -1.23 5.23
C THR A 59 -1.31 -0.48 4.24
N LEU A 60 -0.52 -1.19 3.43
CA LEU A 60 0.31 -0.59 2.40
C LEU A 60 -0.52 0.14 1.35
N TYR A 61 -1.59 -0.48 0.84
CA TYR A 61 -2.51 0.13 -0.12
C TYR A 61 -3.07 1.47 0.38
N ARG A 62 -3.48 1.53 1.66
CA ARG A 62 -3.97 2.77 2.28
C ARG A 62 -2.90 3.87 2.28
N LEU A 63 -1.65 3.53 2.59
CA LEU A 63 -0.52 4.47 2.57
C LEU A 63 -0.23 4.97 1.15
N LEU A 64 -0.29 4.09 0.15
CA LEU A 64 -0.02 4.44 -1.25
C LEU A 64 -1.15 5.31 -1.84
N LYS A 65 -2.42 4.97 -1.60
CA LYS A 65 -3.58 5.72 -2.11
C LYS A 65 -3.61 7.17 -1.62
N GLN A 66 -3.05 7.47 -0.44
CA GLN A 66 -2.91 8.85 0.04
C GLN A 66 -2.12 9.74 -0.92
N ARG A 67 -1.21 9.16 -1.71
CA ARG A 67 -0.36 9.87 -2.68
C ARG A 67 -0.60 9.40 -4.12
N ARG A 68 -1.84 9.00 -4.42
CA ARG A 68 -2.25 8.48 -5.73
C ARG A 68 -2.01 9.42 -6.91
N SER A 69 -1.96 10.74 -6.68
CA SER A 69 -1.74 11.72 -7.74
C SER A 69 -0.28 11.79 -8.21
N THR A 70 0.69 11.55 -7.32
CA THR A 70 2.12 11.71 -7.65
C THR A 70 2.80 10.39 -7.97
N GLY A 71 2.27 9.25 -7.52
CA GLY A 71 2.89 7.93 -7.71
C GLY A 71 4.16 7.72 -6.86
N VAL A 72 4.64 8.76 -6.18
CA VAL A 72 5.85 8.72 -5.36
C VAL A 72 5.52 9.29 -3.97
N PRO A 73 5.17 8.43 -3.01
CA PRO A 73 5.02 8.86 -1.63
C PRO A 73 6.33 9.42 -1.07
N PRO A 74 6.27 10.32 -0.08
CA PRO A 74 7.44 10.76 0.66
C PRO A 74 8.22 9.55 1.18
N LYS A 75 9.56 9.62 1.09
CA LYS A 75 10.42 8.64 1.77
C LYS A 75 10.10 8.65 3.26
N ARG A 76 9.97 7.46 3.85
CA ARG A 76 9.68 7.27 5.28
C ARG A 76 10.90 6.74 5.99
N GLU A 77 11.12 7.19 7.23
CA GLU A 77 12.12 6.58 8.10
C GLU A 77 11.74 5.11 8.34
N TRP A 78 12.73 4.23 8.49
CA TRP A 78 12.48 2.79 8.57
C TRP A 78 11.68 2.38 9.80
N GLY A 79 11.95 2.96 10.97
CA GLY A 79 11.17 2.78 12.19
C GLY A 79 9.73 3.25 12.03
N GLU A 80 9.54 4.48 11.54
CA GLU A 80 8.21 5.05 11.25
C GLU A 80 7.40 4.15 10.29
N PHE A 81 8.05 3.65 9.23
CA PHE A 81 7.41 2.72 8.30
C PHE A 81 6.93 1.43 8.98
N ARG A 82 7.75 0.86 9.87
CA ARG A 82 7.37 -0.36 10.61
C ARG A 82 6.17 -0.13 11.51
N GLU A 83 6.14 1.00 12.20
CA GLU A 83 5.00 1.39 13.04
C GLU A 83 3.72 1.54 12.21
N LEU A 84 3.78 2.29 11.10
CA LEU A 84 2.65 2.49 10.20
C LEU A 84 2.12 1.18 9.60
N MET A 85 3.01 0.23 9.34
CA MET A 85 2.66 -1.11 8.85
C MET A 85 2.19 -2.05 9.96
N GLY A 86 2.29 -1.67 11.24
CA GLY A 86 1.95 -2.50 12.39
C GLY A 86 2.89 -3.69 12.57
N ILE A 87 4.17 -3.52 12.21
CA ILE A 87 5.21 -4.55 12.31
C ILE A 87 5.84 -4.48 13.69
N SER A 88 5.74 -5.56 14.47
CA SER A 88 6.35 -5.64 15.81
C SER A 88 7.85 -5.38 15.77
N GLU A 89 8.36 -4.64 16.75
CA GLU A 89 9.79 -4.38 16.96
C GLU A 89 10.63 -5.66 17.08
N LYS A 90 10.01 -6.74 17.60
CA LYS A 90 10.63 -8.07 17.77
C LYS A 90 11.16 -8.66 16.46
N VAL A 91 10.59 -8.27 15.31
CA VAL A 91 11.09 -8.69 13.99
C VAL A 91 12.36 -7.91 13.65
N LYS A 92 13.52 -8.40 14.13
CA LYS A 92 14.81 -7.70 13.94
C LYS A 92 15.37 -7.84 12.53
N LEU A 93 15.14 -8.99 11.89
CA LEU A 93 15.72 -9.29 10.58
C LEU A 93 14.92 -8.61 9.47
N ILE A 94 15.57 -7.65 8.80
CA ILE A 94 15.01 -6.95 7.63
C ILE A 94 14.59 -7.94 6.54
N ARG A 95 15.36 -9.01 6.30
CA ARG A 95 15.00 -10.03 5.31
C ARG A 95 13.64 -10.67 5.60
N VAL A 96 13.30 -10.91 6.87
CA VAL A 96 12.00 -11.46 7.25
C VAL A 96 10.89 -10.48 6.87
N ILE A 97 11.05 -9.19 7.16
CA ILE A 97 10.10 -8.15 6.73
C ILE A 97 9.97 -8.13 5.19
N GLU A 98 11.07 -8.29 4.47
CA GLU A 98 11.01 -8.30 3.00
C GLU A 98 10.26 -9.51 2.45
N TYR A 99 10.56 -10.72 2.93
CA TYR A 99 10.00 -11.96 2.40
C TYR A 99 8.58 -12.24 2.88
N GLU A 100 8.27 -11.94 4.14
CA GLU A 100 6.97 -12.27 4.76
C GLU A 100 5.94 -11.13 4.62
N ILE A 101 6.40 -9.88 4.42
CA ILE A 101 5.53 -8.70 4.48
C ILE A 101 5.54 -7.95 3.14
N LEU A 102 6.69 -7.42 2.74
CA LEU A 102 6.76 -6.54 1.57
C LEU A 102 6.51 -7.28 0.27
N LYS A 103 7.18 -8.41 0.03
CA LYS A 103 7.05 -9.18 -1.22
C LYS A 103 5.61 -9.70 -1.43
N PRO A 104 4.95 -10.34 -0.44
CA PRO A 104 3.57 -10.78 -0.61
C PRO A 104 2.61 -9.61 -0.81
N ALA A 105 2.77 -8.52 -0.04
CA ALA A 105 1.93 -7.33 -0.18
C ALA A 105 2.07 -6.71 -1.56
N ILE A 106 3.29 -6.50 -2.06
CA ILE A 106 3.50 -5.93 -3.40
C ILE A 106 2.95 -6.87 -4.46
N LYS A 107 3.20 -8.19 -4.37
CA LYS A 107 2.66 -9.17 -5.34
C LYS A 107 1.13 -9.15 -5.41
N GLU A 108 0.46 -8.97 -4.28
CA GLU A 108 -0.99 -8.84 -4.23
C GLU A 108 -1.46 -7.51 -4.85
N LEU A 109 -0.84 -6.40 -4.45
CA LEU A 109 -1.20 -5.07 -4.92
C LEU A 109 -0.89 -4.85 -6.41
N SER A 110 0.15 -5.50 -6.95
CA SER A 110 0.49 -5.40 -8.38
C SER A 110 -0.52 -6.03 -9.32
N LYS A 111 -1.59 -6.65 -8.80
CA LYS A 111 -2.74 -7.10 -9.58
C LYS A 111 -3.81 -6.02 -9.74
N LEU A 112 -3.71 -4.93 -8.97
CA LEU A 112 -4.64 -3.82 -9.00
C LEU A 112 -4.21 -2.78 -10.04
N PRO A 113 -5.18 -2.09 -10.68
CA PRO A 113 -4.86 -1.04 -11.63
C PRO A 113 -4.00 0.05 -10.98
N HIS A 114 -3.07 0.60 -11.75
CA HIS A 114 -2.10 1.64 -11.32
C HIS A 114 -1.00 1.14 -10.37
N PHE A 115 -1.04 -0.13 -9.95
CA PHE A 115 -0.02 -0.76 -9.10
C PHE A 115 0.78 -1.85 -9.82
N ASP A 116 0.55 -2.08 -11.11
CA ASP A 116 1.24 -3.08 -11.94
C ASP A 116 2.77 -2.98 -11.88
N HIS A 117 3.28 -1.76 -11.66
CA HIS A 117 4.71 -1.45 -11.54
C HIS A 117 5.10 -0.94 -10.14
N LEU A 118 4.32 -1.27 -9.11
CA LEU A 118 4.63 -0.94 -7.73
C LEU A 118 5.98 -1.54 -7.34
N CYS A 119 6.92 -0.67 -6.95
CA CYS A 119 8.23 -1.07 -6.46
C CYS A 119 8.67 -0.18 -5.29
N TYR A 120 9.78 -0.54 -4.67
CA TYR A 120 10.35 0.22 -3.57
C TYR A 120 11.87 0.22 -3.58
N LYS A 121 12.43 1.27 -2.98
CA LYS A 121 13.86 1.44 -2.75
C LYS A 121 14.15 1.52 -1.26
N LYS A 122 15.15 0.78 -0.82
CA LYS A 122 15.73 0.89 0.52
C LYS A 122 16.90 1.88 0.45
N LEU A 123 16.78 2.98 1.17
CA LEU A 123 17.84 3.98 1.28
C LEU A 123 18.72 3.64 2.49
N LYS A 124 20.03 3.61 2.27
CA LYS A 124 21.02 3.23 3.27
C LYS A 124 21.87 4.42 3.68
N THR A 125 22.50 4.35 4.85
CA THR A 125 23.52 5.30 5.28
C THR A 125 24.63 5.39 4.24
N LYS A 126 25.12 6.60 3.96
CA LYS A 126 26.36 6.78 3.19
C LYS A 126 27.54 6.42 4.09
N GLY A 127 28.38 5.47 3.68
CA GLY A 127 29.56 5.02 4.43
C GLY A 127 29.48 3.60 4.99
N MET A 128 30.36 3.28 5.94
CA MET A 128 30.53 1.94 6.50
C MET A 128 29.33 1.57 7.39
N GLY A 129 28.64 0.47 7.07
CA GLY A 129 27.54 -0.06 7.89
C GLY A 129 26.28 -0.45 7.13
N ASN A 130 26.05 0.08 5.91
CA ASN A 130 24.93 -0.31 5.03
C ASN A 130 23.55 -0.37 5.72
N ARG A 131 23.36 0.39 6.80
CA ARG A 131 22.12 0.36 7.59
C ARG A 131 21.01 1.01 6.79
N ILE A 132 19.85 0.36 6.72
CA ILE A 132 18.66 0.95 6.12
C ILE A 132 18.16 2.08 7.02
N THR A 133 17.98 3.25 6.42
CA THR A 133 17.48 4.45 7.10
C THR A 133 16.07 4.79 6.66
N HIS A 134 15.77 4.60 5.37
CA HIS A 134 14.48 4.97 4.82
C HIS A 134 14.01 3.95 3.78
N ILE A 135 12.72 3.96 3.51
CA ILE A 135 12.08 3.28 2.40
C ILE A 135 11.30 4.29 1.56
N GLN A 136 11.33 4.11 0.24
CA GLN A 136 10.54 4.91 -0.68
C GLN A 136 9.85 3.99 -1.70
N PHE A 137 8.55 4.20 -1.90
CA PHE A 137 7.75 3.46 -2.87
C PHE A 137 7.59 4.28 -4.14
N TYR A 138 7.35 3.58 -5.25
CA TYR A 138 7.11 4.15 -6.57
C TYR A 138 6.03 3.32 -7.25
N PHE A 139 5.03 3.99 -7.81
CA PHE A 139 3.94 3.39 -8.59
C PHE A 139 3.41 4.39 -9.60
N GLN A 140 2.52 3.95 -10.48
CA GLN A 140 2.02 4.81 -11.55
C GLN A 140 1.04 5.85 -10.98
N PRO A 141 1.23 7.16 -11.21
CA PRO A 141 0.30 8.19 -10.79
C PRO A 141 -1.05 8.05 -11.50
N ILE A 142 -2.14 8.45 -10.83
CA ILE A 142 -3.52 8.40 -11.36
C ILE A 142 -3.85 9.70 -12.17
N THR A 143 -2.86 10.48 -12.60
CA THR A 143 -3.10 11.73 -13.34
C THR A 143 -3.52 11.51 -14.80
N LYS A 144 -4.35 12.45 -15.27
CA LYS A 144 -5.14 12.40 -16.50
C LYS A 144 -4.36 13.00 -17.68
N THR A 145 -3.72 12.14 -18.47
CA THR A 145 -3.49 12.23 -19.93
C THR A 145 -2.66 11.00 -20.33
N LYS A 146 -2.89 10.41 -21.51
CA LYS A 146 -2.14 9.20 -21.95
C LYS A 146 -0.62 9.41 -21.95
N LYS A 147 -0.17 10.60 -22.34
CA LYS A 147 1.26 10.96 -22.46
C LYS A 147 2.00 10.95 -21.11
N GLU A 148 1.38 11.47 -20.04
CA GLU A 148 1.97 11.47 -18.70
C GLU A 148 2.08 10.05 -18.13
N GLN A 149 1.12 9.18 -18.45
CA GLN A 149 1.12 7.78 -18.03
C GLN A 149 2.25 6.99 -18.70
N GLU A 150 2.44 7.17 -20.01
CA GLU A 150 3.53 6.54 -20.76
C GLU A 150 4.91 6.97 -20.24
N GLN A 151 5.08 8.28 -19.96
CA GLN A 151 6.32 8.79 -19.37
C GLN A 151 6.56 8.21 -17.98
N ALA A 152 5.54 8.20 -17.11
CA ALA A 152 5.68 7.63 -15.77
C ALA A 152 6.00 6.13 -15.81
N GLN A 153 5.42 5.38 -16.75
CA GLN A 153 5.76 3.96 -16.96
C GLN A 153 7.22 3.80 -17.43
N HIS A 154 7.69 4.65 -18.34
CA HIS A 154 9.08 4.66 -18.77
C HIS A 154 10.02 4.93 -17.60
N ASP A 155 9.76 5.97 -16.81
CA ASP A 155 10.55 6.33 -15.64
C ASP A 155 10.59 5.20 -14.61
N LEU A 156 9.46 4.55 -14.34
CA LEU A 156 9.38 3.39 -13.44
C LEU A 156 10.20 2.20 -13.97
N ARG A 157 10.20 1.95 -15.28
CA ARG A 157 11.03 0.91 -15.90
C ARG A 157 12.52 1.22 -15.75
N ILE A 158 12.92 2.47 -15.95
CA ILE A 158 14.31 2.91 -15.77
C ILE A 158 14.72 2.74 -14.30
N ILE A 159 13.88 3.18 -13.36
CA ILE A 159 14.10 3.02 -11.92
C ILE A 159 14.26 1.54 -11.54
N ALA A 160 13.35 0.68 -12.03
CA ALA A 160 13.40 -0.76 -11.79
C ALA A 160 14.68 -1.39 -12.37
N TRP A 161 15.07 -1.03 -13.59
CA TRP A 161 16.32 -1.48 -14.22
C TRP A 161 17.55 -1.06 -13.41
N HIS A 162 17.61 0.20 -12.95
CA HIS A 162 18.70 0.65 -12.08
C HIS A 162 18.76 -0.15 -10.77
N PHE A 163 17.62 -0.47 -10.16
CA PHE A 163 17.59 -1.30 -8.96
C PHE A 163 18.08 -2.72 -9.21
N ILE A 164 17.72 -3.32 -10.35
CA ILE A 164 18.18 -4.67 -10.72
C ILE A 164 19.71 -4.66 -10.93
N ASN A 165 20.25 -3.69 -11.67
CA ASN A 165 21.69 -3.63 -11.93
C ASN A 165 22.54 -3.28 -10.70
N LEU A 166 22.04 -2.40 -9.82
CA LEU A 166 22.68 -2.13 -8.54
C LEU A 166 22.74 -3.37 -7.64
N ASN A 167 21.76 -4.28 -7.76
CA ASN A 167 21.75 -5.54 -7.02
C ASN A 167 22.55 -6.66 -7.73
N ASN A 168 22.67 -6.66 -9.06
CA ASN A 168 23.45 -7.65 -9.81
C ASN A 168 24.97 -7.51 -9.62
N LEU A 169 25.50 -6.40 -9.07
CA LEU A 169 26.89 -6.37 -8.59
C LEU A 169 27.10 -7.16 -7.27
N ARG A 170 26.04 -7.55 -6.55
CA ARG A 170 26.10 -8.39 -5.34
C ARG A 170 24.81 -9.22 -5.14
N SER A 171 24.81 -10.41 -5.73
CA SER A 171 23.91 -11.56 -5.47
C SER A 171 22.54 -11.61 -6.19
N PHE A 172 22.43 -12.64 -7.04
CA PHE A 172 21.22 -13.24 -7.62
C PHE A 172 20.08 -13.37 -6.59
N LEU A 173 18.98 -12.59 -6.71
CA LEU A 173 17.62 -12.94 -6.23
C LEU A 173 16.52 -11.87 -6.51
N LEU A 174 16.71 -10.94 -7.45
CA LEU A 174 15.73 -9.87 -7.72
C LEU A 174 14.91 -10.02 -9.01
N LEU A 175 14.97 -11.16 -9.70
CA LEU A 175 14.32 -11.34 -11.00
C LEU A 175 12.80 -11.58 -10.95
N ILE A 176 12.21 -11.79 -9.76
CA ILE A 176 10.79 -12.23 -9.66
C ILE A 176 9.81 -11.09 -9.32
N VAL A 177 10.27 -9.92 -8.85
CA VAL A 177 9.34 -8.87 -8.33
C VAL A 177 9.00 -7.78 -9.35
N CYS A 178 9.79 -7.60 -10.41
CA CYS A 178 9.61 -6.48 -11.35
C CYS A 178 9.17 -6.87 -12.77
N ASN A 179 8.84 -8.14 -13.04
CA ASN A 179 8.48 -8.58 -14.39
C ASN A 179 7.00 -9.01 -14.49
N PRO A 180 6.07 -8.10 -14.84
CA PRO A 180 4.72 -8.49 -15.24
C PRO A 180 4.61 -8.79 -16.75
N LEU A 181 5.72 -8.81 -17.51
CA LEU A 181 5.73 -9.15 -18.93
C LEU A 181 6.05 -10.64 -19.16
N GLN A 182 5.16 -11.50 -18.67
CA GLN A 182 4.78 -12.71 -19.39
C GLN A 182 3.25 -12.78 -19.40
N LYS A 183 2.64 -11.83 -20.13
CA LYS A 183 1.38 -12.14 -20.81
C LYS A 183 1.74 -13.19 -21.84
N VAL A 184 1.29 -14.41 -21.57
CA VAL A 184 1.16 -15.51 -22.51
C VAL A 184 0.55 -14.94 -23.79
N THR A 185 1.35 -14.85 -24.84
CA THR A 185 0.88 -14.66 -26.22
C THR A 185 0.65 -16.04 -26.83
N SER A 186 -0.61 -16.32 -27.18
CA SER A 186 -1.14 -17.30 -28.17
C SER A 186 -0.80 -18.78 -27.97
N PHE A 187 -1.72 -19.74 -28.05
CA PHE A 187 -2.99 -19.85 -28.79
C PHE A 187 -4.07 -20.52 -27.93
#